data_AF-A0A8T5KDG7-F1
#
_entry.id   AF-A0A8T5KDG7-F1
#
_cell.length_a   1.000
_cell.length_b   1.000
_cell.length_c   1.000
_cell.angle_alpha   90.00
_cell.angle_beta   90.00
_cell.angle_gamma   90.00
#
_symmetry.space_group_name_H-M   'P 1'
#
loop_
_entity.id
_entity.type
_entity.pdbx_description
1 polymer ?
#
loop_
_entity_poly.entity_id
_entity_poly.type
_entity_poly.pdbx_seq_one_letter_code
_entity_poly.pdbx_strand_id
1 'polypeptide(L)' 'MAGDDVKLRLGGITDMSTIDWYGNVSMVVFWAGCNIKCPYCHNSTLIPLDSGTVVGLDLL' A
#
# COMPACT_ATOMS: atom_id res chain seq x y z
N MET A 1 -20.23 -8.68 -13.91
CA MET A 1 -20.93 -8.34 -12.64
C MET A 1 -20.13 -9.01 -11.52
N ALA A 2 -19.26 -8.38 -10.74
CA ALA A 2 -18.99 -6.99 -10.42
C ALA A 2 -17.47 -6.82 -10.26
N GLY A 3 -16.83 -5.96 -11.05
CA GLY A 3 -15.42 -5.58 -10.87
C GLY A 3 -15.23 -4.07 -10.67
N ASP A 4 -16.29 -3.28 -10.85
CA ASP A 4 -16.18 -1.85 -11.18
C ASP A 4 -16.36 -0.89 -9.99
N ASP A 5 -16.35 -1.37 -8.73
CA ASP A 5 -16.44 -0.48 -7.56
C ASP A 5 -15.66 -0.97 -6.33
N VAL A 6 -14.58 -1.74 -6.51
CA VAL A 6 -13.68 -2.03 -5.40
C VAL A 6 -12.76 -0.84 -5.19
N LYS A 7 -13.06 -0.03 -4.17
CA LYS A 7 -12.25 1.11 -3.74
C LYS A 7 -11.26 0.68 -2.65
N LEU A 8 -9.99 1.02 -2.83
CA LEU A 8 -8.90 0.79 -1.88
C LEU A 8 -8.20 2.12 -1.56
N ARG A 9 -7.36 2.14 -0.52
CA ARG A 9 -6.59 3.35 -0.15
C ARG A 9 -5.10 3.13 -0.36
N LEU A 10 -4.54 3.75 -1.39
CA LEU A 10 -3.13 3.70 -1.74
C LEU A 10 -2.32 4.62 -0.81
N GLY A 11 -1.39 4.03 -0.07
CA GLY A 11 -0.44 4.73 0.79
C GLY A 11 0.81 5.23 0.04
N GLY A 12 1.16 4.58 -1.07
CA GLY A 12 2.28 4.97 -1.92
C GLY A 12 2.75 3.80 -2.80
N ILE A 13 3.62 4.11 -3.76
CA ILE A 13 4.25 3.12 -4.64
C ILE A 13 5.76 3.37 -4.61
N THR A 14 6.53 2.32 -4.41
CA THR A 14 7.96 2.31 -4.73
C THR A 14 8.10 1.62 -6.08
N ASP A 15 8.36 2.42 -7.12
CA ASP A 15 8.40 1.95 -8.51
C ASP A 15 9.42 0.83 -8.73
N MET A 16 10.57 0.93 -8.07
CA MET A 16 11.63 -0.06 -8.12
C MET A 16 12.23 -0.29 -6.73
N SER A 17 12.13 -1.52 -6.24
CA SER A 17 12.80 -2.03 -5.04
C SER A 17 13.67 -3.23 -5.39
N THR A 18 14.80 -3.33 -4.69
CA THR A 18 15.75 -4.44 -4.76
C THR A 18 15.86 -5.19 -3.43
N ILE A 19 15.14 -4.76 -2.40
CA ILE A 19 15.26 -5.28 -1.03
C ILE A 19 14.03 -6.08 -0.58
N ASP A 20 12.87 -5.83 -1.18
CA ASP A 20 11.60 -6.45 -0.78
C ASP A 20 11.39 -7.84 -1.40
N TRP A 21 12.18 -8.20 -2.42
CA TRP A 21 12.19 -9.54 -3.01
C TRP A 21 13.62 -10.03 -3.25
N TYR A 22 14.04 -11.03 -2.49
CA TYR A 22 15.37 -11.61 -2.64
C TYR A 22 15.65 -12.09 -4.08
N GLY A 23 16.76 -11.60 -4.65
CA GLY A 23 17.25 -11.97 -5.97
C GLY A 23 16.45 -11.39 -7.14
N ASN A 24 15.46 -10.53 -6.89
CA ASN A 24 14.59 -9.97 -7.92
C ASN A 24 14.37 -8.46 -7.72
N VAL A 25 14.00 -7.77 -8.79
CA VAL A 25 13.50 -6.40 -8.72
C VAL A 25 11.98 -6.44 -8.62
N SER A 26 11.39 -5.59 -7.78
CA SER A 26 9.94 -5.51 -7.59
C SER A 26 9.44 -4.07 -7.59
N MET A 27 8.18 -3.88 -7.95
CA MET A 27 7.41 -2.70 -7.58
C MET A 27 6.68 -3.01 -6.26
N VAL A 28 6.71 -2.08 -5.31
CA VAL A 28 6.06 -2.26 -4.01
C VAL A 28 4.90 -1.29 -3.89
N VAL A 29 3.70 -1.83 -3.66
CA VAL A 29 2.48 -1.05 -3.44
C VAL A 29 2.16 -1.06 -1.96
N PHE A 30 2.11 0.12 -1.34
CA PHE A 30 1.72 0.28 0.06
C PHE A 30 0.24 0.60 0.16
N TRP A 31 -0.46 -0.14 1.01
CA TRP A 31 -1.86 0.11 1.35
C TRP A 31 -1.97 0.86 2.67
N ALA A 32 -2.98 1.71 2.79
CA ALA A 32 -3.32 2.39 4.02
C ALA A 32 -4.05 1.46 5.00
N GLY A 33 -3.79 1.67 6.29
CA GLY A 33 -4.38 0.93 7.39
C GLY A 33 -3.46 -0.17 7.91
N CYS A 34 -3.18 -0.16 9.21
CA CYS A 34 -2.52 -1.26 9.91
C CYS A 34 -3.16 -1.46 11.29
N ASN A 35 -3.48 -2.71 11.64
CA ASN A 35 -4.02 -3.05 12.96
C ASN A 35 -2.94 -3.15 14.05
N ILE A 36 -1.69 -2.82 13.73
CA ILE A 36 -0.55 -2.88 14.65
C ILE A 36 0.04 -1.46 14.80
N LYS A 37 0.41 -1.10 16.03
CA LYS A 37 1.05 0.18 16.38
C LYS A 37 2.48 -0.05 16.84
N CYS A 38 3.31 -0.63 15.97
CA CYS A 38 4.71 -0.92 16.30
C CYS A 38 5.46 0.37 16.66
N PRO A 39 6.22 0.41 17.77
CA PRO A 39 6.96 1.61 18.17
C PRO A 39 8.09 1.99 17.20
N TYR A 40 8.53 1.04 16.37
CA TYR A 40 9.56 1.22 15.33
C TYR A 40 8.97 1.23 13.91
N CYS A 41 7.69 1.53 13.74
CA CYS A 41 7.08 1.50 12.41
C CYS A 41 7.70 2.59 11.51
N HIS A 42 8.37 2.18 10.43
CA HIS A 42 8.92 3.11 9.43
C HIS A 42 7.82 3.80 8.61
N ASN A 43 6.66 3.14 8.48
CA ASN A 43 5.50 3.62 7.73
C ASN A 43 4.36 4.03 8.67
N SER A 44 4.70 4.67 9.80
CA SER A 44 3.72 5.02 10.85
C SER A 44 2.59 5.94 10.35
N THR A 45 2.85 6.72 9.30
CA THR A 45 1.86 7.56 8.60
C THR A 45 0.75 6.76 7.91
N LEU A 46 0.97 5.47 7.63
CA LEU A 46 0.00 4.57 6.99
C LEU A 46 -0.86 3.79 8.01
N ILE A 47 -0.60 3.91 9.31
CA ILE A 47 -1.38 3.20 10.35
C ILE A 47 -2.87 3.60 10.35
N PRO A 48 -3.24 4.90 10.28
CA PRO A 48 -4.65 5.31 10.25
C PRO A 48 -5.38 4.72 9.05
N LEU A 49 -6.61 4.24 9.26
CA LEU A 49 -7.45 3.66 8.20
C LEU A 49 -7.83 4.67 7.11
N ASP A 50 -7.81 5.96 7.44
CA ASP A 50 -8.10 7.08 6.56
C ASP A 50 -6.84 7.73 5.95
N SER A 51 -5.67 7.12 6.14
CA SER A 51 -4.44 7.53 5.45
C SER A 51 -4.44 7.17 3.96
N GLY A 52 -3.50 7.71 3.20
CA GLY A 52 -3.39 7.47 1.75
C GLY A 52 -4.53 8.10 0.93
N THR A 53 -4.64 7.68 -0.34
CA THR A 53 -5.60 8.19 -1.33
C THR A 53 -6.54 7.08 -1.80
N VAL A 54 -7.84 7.36 -1.90
CA VAL A 54 -8.80 6.38 -2.42
C VAL A 54 -8.59 6.18 -3.93
N VAL A 55 -8.37 4.94 -4.34
CA VAL A 55 -8.20 4.51 -5.73
C VAL A 55 -9.17 3.37 -6.04
N GLY A 56 -9.65 3.31 -7.28
CA GLY A 56 -10.33 2.12 -7.79
C GLY A 56 -9.32 1.03 -8.11
N LEU A 57 -9.68 -0.23 -7.91
CA LEU A 57 -8.81 -1.37 -8.25
C LEU A 57 -8.51 -1.45 -9.76
N ASP A 58 -9.36 -0.85 -10.59
CA ASP A 58 -9.18 -0.70 -12.04
C ASP A 58 -7.99 0.19 -12.44
N LEU A 59 -7.40 0.93 -11.49
CA LEU A 59 -6.29 1.86 -11.73
C LEU A 59 -4.91 1.28 -11.36
N LEU A 60 -4.83 0.00 -10.97
CA LEU A 60 -3.59 -0.73 -10.66
C LEU A 60 -3.31 -1.82 -11.70
#